data_AF-A0A9K3N8D1-F1
#
_entry.id   AF-A0A9K3N8D1-F1
#
_cell.length_a   1.000
_cell.length_b   1.000
_cell.length_c   1.000
_cell.angle_alpha   90.00
_cell.angle_beta   90.00
_cell.angle_gamma   90.00
#
_symmetry.space_group_name_H-M   'P 1'
#
loop_
_entity.id
_entity.type
_entity.pdbx_description
1 polymer ?
#
loop_
_entity_poly.entity_id
_entity_poly.type
_entity_poly.pdbx_seq_one_letter_code
_entity_poly.pdbx_strand_id
1 'polypeptide(L)'
;MFDRFRKHYNWDQANDEAIREGFENVLKDRFADIMSDYRTKSAKKARVVGFDFPDDRLDFEAMSKFPPRFVHSDIWEELCMGWNTEAWKKKSVKGRNNHKKVDNDDVISRHTGGSRGYDEHRIILVS
;
A
#
# COMPACT_ATOMS: atom_id res chain seq x y z
N MET A 1 -3.96 -9.89 -11.89
CA MET A 1 -4.52 -8.54 -11.65
C MET A 1 -4.58 -7.73 -12.95
N PHE A 2 -3.49 -7.71 -13.73
CA PHE A 2 -3.44 -7.04 -15.03
C PHE A 2 -4.42 -7.61 -16.06
N ASP A 3 -4.61 -8.93 -16.15
CA ASP A 3 -5.58 -9.52 -17.09
C ASP A 3 -7.03 -9.08 -16.81
N ARG A 4 -7.36 -8.81 -15.55
CA ARG A 4 -8.66 -8.28 -15.17
C ARG A 4 -8.78 -6.80 -15.50
N PHE A 5 -7.68 -6.05 -15.37
CA PHE A 5 -7.59 -4.66 -15.80
C PHE A 5 -7.79 -4.53 -17.32
N ARG A 6 -7.13 -5.37 -18.13
CA ARG A 6 -7.30 -5.42 -19.60
C ARG A 6 -8.74 -5.71 -20.04
N LYS A 7 -9.55 -6.41 -19.23
CA LYS A 7 -10.97 -6.65 -19.57
C LYS A 7 -11.84 -5.39 -19.54
N HIS A 8 -11.39 -4.32 -18.91
CA HIS A 8 -12.15 -3.07 -18.75
C HIS A 8 -11.62 -1.90 -19.57
N TYR A 9 -10.45 -2.05 -20.18
CA TYR A 9 -9.75 -0.97 -20.90
C TYR A 9 -9.11 -1.54 -22.16
N ASN A 10 -9.19 -0.80 -23.26
CA ASN A 10 -8.68 -1.23 -24.56
C ASN A 10 -7.62 -0.24 -25.06
N TRP A 11 -6.54 -0.75 -25.66
CA TRP A 11 -5.44 0.03 -26.20
C TRP A 11 -4.77 -0.73 -27.35
N ASP A 12 -3.95 -0.03 -28.15
CA ASP A 12 -3.15 -0.67 -29.20
C ASP A 12 -2.13 -1.63 -28.57
N GLN A 13 -2.08 -2.87 -29.06
CA GLN A 13 -1.16 -3.91 -28.59
C GLN A 13 0.31 -3.47 -28.61
N ALA A 14 0.71 -2.54 -29.47
CA ALA A 14 2.05 -1.94 -29.47
C ALA A 14 2.40 -1.25 -28.13
N ASN A 15 1.41 -0.82 -27.35
CA ASN A 15 1.58 -0.16 -26.06
C ASN A 15 1.43 -1.10 -24.85
N ASP A 16 1.20 -2.40 -25.07
CA ASP A 16 0.86 -3.35 -24.01
C ASP A 16 1.97 -3.49 -22.96
N GLU A 17 3.24 -3.47 -23.40
CA GLU A 17 4.39 -3.51 -22.48
C GLU A 17 4.48 -2.25 -21.61
N ALA A 18 4.38 -1.07 -22.21
CA ALA A 18 4.44 0.20 -21.50
C ALA A 18 3.26 0.37 -20.51
N ILE A 19 2.06 -0.09 -20.90
CA ILE A 19 0.87 -0.06 -20.03
C ILE A 19 1.00 -1.08 -18.90
N ARG A 20 1.54 -2.27 -19.16
CA ARG A 20 1.81 -3.26 -18.12
C ARG A 20 2.84 -2.74 -17.12
N GLU A 21 3.92 -2.15 -17.60
CA GLU A 21 4.95 -1.56 -16.75
C GLU A 21 4.37 -0.43 -15.89
N GLY A 22 3.62 0.50 -16.50
CA GLY A 22 2.94 1.58 -15.78
C GLY A 22 1.97 1.05 -14.70
N PHE A 23 1.16 0.04 -15.04
CA PHE A 23 0.26 -0.61 -14.11
C PHE A 23 0.99 -1.28 -12.94
N GLU A 24 2.06 -2.02 -13.23
CA GLU A 24 2.89 -2.67 -12.22
C GLU A 24 3.58 -1.65 -11.31
N ASN A 25 4.07 -0.54 -11.85
CA ASN A 25 4.70 0.53 -11.07
C ASN A 25 3.70 1.22 -10.14
N VAL A 26 2.51 1.56 -10.64
CA VAL A 26 1.43 2.10 -9.81
C VAL A 26 1.01 1.09 -8.73
N LEU A 27 0.91 -0.20 -9.07
CA LEU A 27 0.63 -1.24 -8.08
C LEU A 27 1.74 -1.35 -7.05
N LYS A 28 3.02 -1.34 -7.43
CA LYS A 28 4.15 -1.42 -6.49
C LYS A 28 4.09 -0.28 -5.47
N ASP A 29 3.80 0.94 -5.93
CA ASP A 29 3.69 2.11 -5.06
C ASP A 29 2.47 2.00 -4.13
N ARG A 30 1.31 1.63 -4.67
CA ARG A 30 0.05 1.60 -3.91
C ARG A 30 -0.13 0.36 -3.05
N PHE A 31 0.57 -0.73 -3.35
CA PHE A 31 0.39 -2.00 -2.66
C PHE A 31 0.71 -1.89 -1.17
N ALA A 32 1.78 -1.17 -0.82
CA ALA A 32 2.13 -0.93 0.58
C ALA A 32 1.04 -0.16 1.33
N ASP A 33 0.48 0.89 0.72
CA ASP A 33 -0.59 1.72 1.28
C ASP A 33 -1.88 0.92 1.45
N ILE A 34 -2.30 0.19 0.42
CA ILE A 34 -3.49 -0.67 0.44
C ILE A 34 -3.37 -1.72 1.55
N MET A 35 -2.22 -2.40 1.63
CA MET A 35 -1.97 -3.38 2.69
C MET A 35 -1.89 -2.75 4.08
N SER A 36 -1.46 -1.49 4.19
CA SER A 36 -1.51 -0.74 5.44
C SER A 36 -2.95 -0.47 5.89
N ASP A 37 -3.80 0.02 4.99
CA ASP A 37 -5.22 0.25 5.26
C ASP A 37 -5.96 -1.04 5.65
N TYR A 38 -5.68 -2.14 4.94
CA TYR A 38 -6.21 -3.45 5.27
C TYR A 38 -5.82 -3.90 6.68
N ARG A 39 -4.55 -3.75 7.07
CA ARG A 39 -4.10 -4.06 8.44
C ARG A 39 -4.84 -3.22 9.47
N THR A 40 -4.99 -1.92 9.25
CA THR A 40 -5.75 -1.03 10.15
C THR A 40 -7.21 -1.48 10.32
N LYS A 41 -7.87 -1.81 9.21
CA LYS A 41 -9.27 -2.29 9.21
C LYS A 41 -9.41 -3.63 9.94
N SER A 42 -8.51 -4.58 9.70
CA SER A 42 -8.50 -5.87 10.39
C SER A 42 -8.21 -5.72 11.88
N ALA A 43 -7.27 -4.86 12.26
CA ALA A 43 -6.97 -4.56 13.66
C ALA A 43 -8.18 -3.97 14.39
N LYS A 44 -8.87 -3.01 13.76
CA LYS A 44 -10.10 -2.43 14.31
C LYS A 44 -11.18 -3.50 14.54
N LYS A 45 -11.37 -4.41 13.59
CA LYS A 45 -12.33 -5.52 13.74
C LYS A 45 -11.96 -6.45 14.88
N ALA A 46 -10.68 -6.80 15.02
CA ALA A 46 -10.20 -7.63 16.11
C ALA A 46 -10.48 -6.97 17.48
N ARG A 47 -10.20 -5.67 17.63
CA ARG A 47 -10.50 -4.93 18.86
C ARG A 47 -12.00 -4.90 19.18
N VAL A 48 -12.84 -4.66 18.17
CA VAL A 48 -14.31 -4.65 18.35
C VAL A 48 -14.85 -5.96 18.90
N VAL A 49 -14.23 -7.10 18.56
CA VAL A 49 -14.66 -8.41 19.08
C VAL A 49 -13.96 -8.83 20.38
N GLY A 50 -13.12 -7.97 20.96
CA GLY A 50 -12.52 -8.18 22.28
C GLY A 50 -11.06 -8.63 22.30
N PHE A 51 -10.33 -8.61 21.18
CA PHE A 51 -8.87 -8.77 21.23
C PHE A 51 -8.24 -7.51 21.85
N ASP A 52 -7.48 -7.69 22.92
CA ASP A 52 -6.85 -6.58 23.66
C ASP A 52 -5.40 -6.38 23.23
N PHE A 53 -5.17 -5.39 22.36
CA PHE A 53 -3.84 -4.94 21.99
C PHE A 53 -3.83 -3.43 21.70
N PRO A 54 -2.73 -2.72 22.02
CA PRO A 54 -2.64 -1.27 21.86
C PRO A 54 -2.90 -0.77 20.44
N ASP A 55 -3.42 0.45 20.30
CA ASP A 55 -3.73 1.05 19.00
C ASP A 55 -2.52 1.22 18.08
N ASP A 56 -1.34 1.49 18.67
CA ASP A 56 -0.07 1.68 17.97
C ASP A 56 0.63 0.36 17.61
N ARG A 57 0.07 -0.77 18.03
CA ARG A 57 0.59 -2.12 17.78
C ARG A 57 -0.36 -2.94 16.91
N LEU A 58 0.23 -3.88 16.19
CA LEU A 58 -0.48 -4.85 15.37
C LEU A 58 -0.30 -6.23 15.98
N ASP A 59 -1.41 -6.93 16.21
CA ASP A 59 -1.42 -8.35 16.54
C ASP A 59 -1.83 -9.14 15.29
N PHE A 60 -0.85 -9.68 14.58
CA PHE A 60 -1.09 -10.36 13.30
C PHE A 60 -1.85 -11.68 13.46
N GLU A 61 -1.80 -12.31 14.63
CA GLU A 61 -2.54 -13.54 14.93
C GLU A 61 -4.02 -13.24 15.21
N ALA A 62 -4.30 -12.16 15.95
CA ALA A 62 -5.66 -11.66 16.10
C ALA A 62 -6.22 -11.19 14.75
N MET A 63 -5.43 -10.47 13.96
CA MET A 63 -5.85 -9.89 12.69
C MET A 63 -6.06 -10.91 11.57
N SER A 64 -5.38 -12.08 11.59
CA SER A 64 -5.54 -13.11 10.54
C SER A 64 -6.98 -13.65 10.48
N LYS A 65 -7.71 -13.57 11.60
CA LYS A 65 -9.13 -13.98 11.71
C LYS A 65 -10.10 -13.01 11.02
N PHE A 66 -9.63 -11.84 10.59
CA PHE A 66 -10.47 -10.77 10.02
C PHE A 66 -9.97 -10.33 8.64
N PRO A 67 -10.09 -11.18 7.60
CA PRO A 67 -9.62 -10.83 6.27
C PRO A 67 -10.38 -9.63 5.66
N PRO A 68 -9.70 -8.79 4.86
CA PRO A 68 -10.35 -7.81 4.01
C PRO A 68 -11.28 -8.47 3.01
N ARG A 69 -12.38 -7.79 2.62
CA ARG A 69 -13.43 -8.33 1.74
C ARG A 69 -12.91 -8.93 0.42
N PHE A 70 -11.81 -8.40 -0.11
CA PHE A 70 -11.26 -8.76 -1.42
C PHE A 70 -10.02 -9.67 -1.33
N VAL A 71 -9.67 -10.14 -0.14
CA VAL A 71 -8.53 -11.05 0.07
C VAL A 71 -9.08 -12.35 0.62
N HIS A 72 -8.70 -13.47 0.00
CA HIS A 72 -9.10 -14.79 0.49
C HIS A 72 -8.53 -15.04 1.89
N SER A 73 -9.24 -15.76 2.74
CA SER A 73 -8.83 -16.03 4.14
C SER A 73 -7.42 -16.59 4.22
N ASP A 74 -7.12 -17.59 3.41
CA ASP A 74 -5.86 -18.34 3.48
C ASP A 74 -4.69 -17.46 3.06
N ILE A 75 -4.89 -16.64 2.03
CA ILE A 75 -3.89 -15.65 1.57
C ILE A 75 -3.66 -14.57 2.63
N TRP A 76 -4.72 -14.13 3.29
CA TRP A 76 -4.61 -13.15 4.37
C TRP A 76 -3.87 -13.72 5.58
N GLU A 77 -4.14 -14.96 5.94
CA GLU A 77 -3.45 -15.67 7.00
C GLU A 77 -1.96 -15.82 6.72
N GLU A 78 -1.59 -16.27 5.52
CA GLU A 78 -0.19 -16.36 5.09
C GLU A 78 0.54 -15.01 5.17
N LEU A 79 -0.11 -13.93 4.72
CA LEU A 79 0.44 -12.57 4.82
C LEU A 79 0.65 -12.15 6.28
N CYS A 80 -0.34 -12.38 7.14
CA CYS A 80 -0.24 -12.12 8.57
C CYS A 80 0.93 -12.90 9.20
N MET A 81 1.10 -14.17 8.88
CA MET A 81 2.22 -14.97 9.39
C MET A 81 3.56 -14.46 8.89
N GLY A 82 3.65 -14.04 7.63
CA GLY A 82 4.84 -13.40 7.07
C GLY A 82 5.22 -12.10 7.82
N TRP A 83 4.23 -11.29 8.18
CA TRP A 83 4.43 -10.07 8.96
C TRP A 83 4.68 -10.33 10.46
N ASN A 84 4.26 -11.47 10.98
CA ASN A 84 4.48 -11.83 12.38
C ASN A 84 5.94 -12.23 12.68
N THR A 85 6.78 -12.38 11.65
CA THR A 85 8.20 -12.68 11.81
C THR A 85 8.97 -11.52 12.46
N GLU A 86 9.95 -11.85 13.31
CA GLU A 86 10.82 -10.86 13.95
C GLU A 86 11.62 -10.02 12.94
N ALA A 87 12.01 -10.63 11.82
CA ALA A 87 12.69 -9.93 10.74
C ALA A 87 11.81 -8.82 10.15
N TRP A 88 10.54 -9.12 9.88
CA TRP A 88 9.59 -8.14 9.36
C TRP A 88 9.28 -7.05 10.39
N LYS A 89 9.02 -7.42 11.65
CA LYS A 89 8.77 -6.46 12.74
C LYS A 89 9.91 -5.45 12.89
N LYS A 90 11.17 -5.93 12.89
CA LYS A 90 12.36 -5.08 12.92
C LYS A 90 12.43 -4.13 11.71
N LYS A 91 12.13 -4.62 10.50
CA LYS A 91 12.12 -3.79 9.28
C LYS A 91 11.03 -2.73 9.32
N SER A 92 9.84 -3.08 9.82
CA SER A 92 8.69 -2.18 9.96
C SER A 92 8.98 -1.03 10.94
N VAL A 93 9.55 -1.34 12.11
CA VAL A 93 9.97 -0.32 13.09
C VAL A 93 11.02 0.63 12.50
N LYS A 94 12.04 0.10 11.81
CA LYS A 94 13.04 0.91 11.12
C LYS A 94 12.43 1.82 10.06
N GLY A 95 11.51 1.31 9.24
CA GLY A 95 10.79 2.10 8.24
C GLY A 95 9.99 3.25 8.85
N ARG A 96 9.25 2.98 9.94
CA ARG A 96 8.48 4.00 10.67
C ARG A 96 9.37 5.08 11.28
N ASN A 97 10.50 4.70 11.85
CA ASN A 97 11.44 5.66 12.43
C ASN A 97 12.14 6.52 11.37
N ASN A 98 12.46 5.94 10.20
CA ASN A 98 13.03 6.69 9.09
C ASN A 98 12.05 7.74 8.56
N HIS A 99 10.76 7.40 8.44
CA HIS A 99 9.74 8.37 8.03
C HIS A 99 9.61 9.54 9.02
N LYS A 100 9.61 9.27 10.34
CA LYS A 100 9.53 10.33 11.37
C LYS A 100 10.73 11.28 11.39
N LYS A 101 11.90 10.84 10.89
CA LYS A 101 13.11 11.68 10.82
C LYS A 101 13.06 12.66 9.64
N VAL A 102 12.47 12.24 8.51
CA VAL A 102 12.29 13.10 7.33
C VAL A 102 11.36 14.29 7.65
N ASP A 103 10.43 14.14 8.58
CA ASP A 103 9.54 15.24 8.99
C ASP A 103 10.20 16.26 9.96
N ASN A 104 11.35 15.95 10.56
CA ASN A 104 12.02 16.81 11.56
C ASN A 104 13.25 17.56 11.02
N ASP A 105 13.95 16.99 10.06
CA ASP A 105 14.96 17.73 9.32
C ASP A 105 14.25 18.43 8.16
N ASP A 106 14.27 19.76 8.12
CA ASP A 106 13.86 20.63 6.98
C ASP A 106 14.72 20.39 5.72
N VAL A 107 15.26 19.19 5.58
CA VAL A 107 15.94 18.65 4.43
C VAL A 107 14.90 17.83 3.68
N ILE A 108 14.18 18.51 2.80
CA ILE A 108 13.43 17.89 1.71
C ILE A 108 14.37 16.89 1.04
N SER A 109 14.22 15.61 1.38
CA SER A 109 14.90 14.53 0.69
C SER A 109 14.36 14.58 -0.74
N ARG A 110 15.16 15.14 -1.66
CA ARG A 110 14.87 15.18 -3.09
C ARG A 110 14.86 13.73 -3.57
N HIS A 111 13.66 13.17 -3.57
CA HIS A 111 13.32 11.98 -4.31
C HIS A 111 13.45 12.35 -5.79
N THR A 112 14.52 11.88 -6.44
CA THR A 112 14.55 11.79 -7.91
C THR A 112 13.59 10.67 -8.30
N GLY A 113 12.30 10.98 -8.30
CA GLY A 113 11.21 10.03 -8.53
C GLY A 113 9.84 10.58 -8.14
N GLY A 114 9.72 11.91 -8.04
CA GLY A 114 8.47 12.59 -7.70
C GLY A 114 7.61 12.74 -8.93
N SER A 115 6.44 12.13 -8.87
CA SER A 115 5.31 12.41 -9.73
C SER A 115 5.15 13.94 -9.83
N ARG A 116 5.26 14.50 -11.05
CA ARG A 116 4.83 15.88 -11.32
C ARG A 116 3.38 15.98 -10.84
N GLY A 117 3.16 16.86 -9.86
CA GLY A 117 1.82 17.20 -9.40
C GLY A 117 0.98 17.66 -10.59
N TYR A 118 -0.30 17.32 -10.55
CA TYR A 118 -1.32 17.60 -11.57
C TYR A 118 -1.65 19.10 -11.75
N ASP A 119 -0.71 20.01 -11.46
CA ASP A 119 -0.92 21.47 -11.51
C ASP A 119 -0.19 22.14 -12.69
N GLU A 120 0.23 21.36 -13.69
CA GLU A 120 0.95 21.84 -14.87
C GLU A 120 0.13 21.70 -16.18
N HIS A 121 -1.20 21.85 -16.08
CA HIS A 121 -2.07 22.06 -17.23
C HIS A 121 -3.02 23.24 -17.00
N ARG A 122 -2.47 24.45 -16.90
CA ARG A 122 -3.23 25.66 -17.29
C ARG A 122 -3.22 25.73 -18.81
N ILE A 123 -4.21 25.11 -19.43
CA ILE A 123 -4.60 25.41 -20.81
C ILE A 123 -5.03 26.87 -20.82
N ILE A 124 -4.20 27.76 -21.36
CA ILE A 124 -4.65 29.07 -21.81
C ILE A 124 -5.19 28.86 -23.23
N LEU A 125 -6.50 28.63 -23.33
CA LEU A 125 -7.24 28.92 -24.56
C LEU A 125 -7.60 30.40 -24.50
N VAL A 126 -6.85 31.24 -25.23
CA VAL A 126 -7.35 32.57 -25.61
C VAL A 126 -8.16 32.38 -26.89
N SER A 127 -9.39 32.90 -26.85
CA SER A 127 -10.35 33.00 -27.95
C SER A 127 -9.84 33.84 -29.12
#